data_AF-A0A1Z4V038-F1
#
_entry.id   AF-A0A1Z4V038-F1
#
_cell.length_a   1.000
_cell.length_b   1.000
_cell.length_c   1.000
_cell.angle_alpha   90.00
_cell.angle_beta   90.00
_cell.angle_gamma   90.00
#
_symmetry.space_group_name_H-M   'P 1'
#
loop_
_entity.id
_entity.type
_entity.pdbx_description
1 polymer ?
#
loop_
_entity_poly.entity_id
_entity_poly.type
_entity_poly.pdbx_seq_one_letter_code
_entity_poly.pdbx_strand_id
1 'polypeptide(L)'
;MEIRFVMNKQERISKAIKDVVSEMMERVMERVLITDPFIKENHRSSKPLYAALVPDEIFKGSHFERRFVTPFGGVWEKLAQVVAVEAHGNCQMGHTINGTIGKESLRRIQETLNKLEHNKGKEKIKPDWDKELKYIKAGGGQIIHASVVCDILIENEENGIRYAFELKAPLPNSDQTKANKEKLFKLLAMEPKVVDYAFYALPYNPYGKKEDYKWTFPMR
;
A
#
# COMPACT_ATOMS: atom_id res chain seq x y z
N MET A 1 10.57 -26.33 38.43
CA MET A 1 10.91 -26.40 36.99
C MET A 1 9.84 -25.61 36.26
N GLU A 2 10.07 -24.31 36.05
CA GLU A 2 9.13 -23.48 35.29
C GLU A 2 9.18 -23.90 33.83
N ILE A 3 8.11 -24.53 33.35
CA ILE A 3 7.92 -24.77 31.93
C ILE A 3 7.63 -23.39 31.33
N ARG A 4 8.65 -22.72 30.81
CA ARG A 4 8.47 -21.56 29.95
C ARG A 4 7.70 -22.04 28.72
N PHE A 5 6.41 -21.71 28.66
CA PHE A 5 5.60 -21.88 27.45
C PHE A 5 6.22 -20.98 26.37
N VAL A 6 7.02 -21.58 25.49
CA VAL A 6 7.54 -20.88 24.31
C VAL A 6 6.40 -20.82 23.31
N MET A 7 5.83 -19.63 23.13
CA MET A 7 4.79 -19.41 22.13
C MET A 7 5.30 -19.83 20.75
N ASN A 8 4.50 -20.59 20.02
CA ASN A 8 4.83 -20.95 18.64
C ASN A 8 4.69 -19.73 17.72
N LYS A 9 5.21 -19.83 16.50
CA LYS A 9 5.23 -18.71 15.53
C LYS A 9 3.83 -18.14 15.25
N GLN A 10 2.82 -18.99 15.12
CA GLN A 10 1.45 -18.56 14.85
C GLN A 10 0.86 -17.79 16.04
N GLU A 11 1.14 -18.23 17.26
CA GLU A 11 0.70 -17.56 18.48
C GLU A 11 1.37 -16.19 18.65
N ARG A 12 2.67 -16.07 18.33
CA ARG A 12 3.39 -14.79 18.37
C ARG A 12 2.81 -13.79 17.38
N ILE A 13 2.58 -14.22 16.13
CA ILE A 13 1.96 -13.39 15.10
C ILE A 13 0.55 -12.97 15.55
N SER A 14 -0.28 -13.91 16.01
CA SER A 14 -1.64 -13.61 16.44
C SER A 14 -1.68 -12.60 17.59
N LYS A 15 -0.80 -12.75 18.58
CA LYS A 15 -0.67 -11.81 19.70
C LYS A 15 -0.24 -10.42 19.21
N ALA A 16 0.81 -10.34 18.39
CA ALA A 16 1.30 -9.07 17.86
C ALA A 16 0.25 -8.35 17.00
N ILE A 17 -0.51 -9.07 16.18
CA ILE A 17 -1.65 -8.51 15.42
C ILE A 17 -2.69 -7.92 16.39
N LYS A 18 -3.06 -8.68 17.43
CA LYS A 18 -4.04 -8.24 18.43
C LYS A 18 -3.57 -6.97 19.15
N ASP A 19 -2.30 -6.92 19.54
CA ASP A 19 -1.72 -5.79 20.26
C ASP A 19 -1.76 -4.52 19.39
N VAL A 20 -1.33 -4.61 18.12
CA VAL A 20 -1.37 -3.48 17.17
C VAL A 20 -2.80 -2.96 16.95
N VAL A 21 -3.77 -3.86 16.79
CA VAL A 21 -5.18 -3.47 16.59
C VAL A 21 -5.76 -2.85 17.86
N SER A 22 -5.46 -3.43 19.03
CA SER A 22 -5.99 -2.94 20.32
C SER A 22 -5.46 -1.53 20.64
N GLU A 23 -4.15 -1.31 20.47
CA GLU A 23 -3.52 0.01 20.67
C GLU A 23 -4.14 1.06 19.72
N MET A 24 -4.37 0.69 18.44
CA MET A 24 -5.03 1.58 17.50
C MET A 24 -6.46 1.92 17.96
N MET A 25 -7.24 0.93 18.39
CA MET A 25 -8.61 1.13 18.83
C MET A 25 -8.69 2.04 20.07
N GLU A 26 -7.84 1.80 21.07
CA GLU A 26 -7.76 2.63 22.28
C GLU A 26 -7.48 4.09 21.95
N ARG A 27 -6.47 4.33 21.10
CA ARG A 27 -6.11 5.68 20.65
C ARG A 27 -7.24 6.37 19.86
N VAL A 28 -7.96 5.62 19.01
CA VAL A 28 -9.12 6.18 18.29
C VAL A 28 -10.24 6.53 19.24
N MET A 29 -10.52 5.68 20.24
CA MET A 29 -11.54 5.93 21.25
C MET A 29 -11.22 7.17 22.09
N GLU A 30 -9.99 7.30 22.57
CA GLU A 30 -9.52 8.51 23.27
C GLU A 30 -9.68 9.75 22.39
N ARG A 31 -9.31 9.64 21.11
CA ARG A 31 -9.42 10.77 20.19
C ARG A 31 -10.86 11.23 19.99
N VAL A 32 -11.78 10.31 19.79
CA VAL A 32 -13.16 10.65 19.44
C VAL A 32 -14.01 11.01 20.67
N LEU A 33 -13.65 10.50 21.85
CA LEU A 33 -14.38 10.78 23.09
C LEU A 33 -13.82 11.97 23.87
N ILE A 34 -12.51 12.23 23.80
CA ILE A 34 -11.83 13.15 24.71
C ILE A 34 -11.14 14.28 23.93
N THR A 35 -10.19 13.97 23.04
CA THR A 35 -9.28 15.01 22.52
C THR A 35 -9.81 15.77 21.30
N ASP A 36 -10.62 15.12 20.46
CA ASP A 36 -11.22 15.67 19.23
C ASP A 36 -12.66 15.14 19.07
N PRO A 37 -13.57 15.44 20.03
CA PRO A 37 -14.96 15.06 19.90
C PRO A 37 -15.68 15.92 18.87
N PHE A 38 -16.78 15.39 18.32
CA PHE A 38 -17.63 16.17 17.42
C PHE A 38 -18.37 17.27 18.19
N ILE A 39 -18.07 18.53 17.88
CA ILE A 39 -18.71 19.72 18.45
C ILE A 39 -19.56 20.39 17.36
N LYS A 40 -20.89 20.49 17.59
CA LYS A 40 -21.85 20.98 16.59
C LYS A 40 -21.54 22.42 16.17
N GLU A 41 -21.21 23.27 17.11
CA GLU A 41 -20.91 24.69 16.90
C GLU A 41 -19.69 24.87 15.98
N ASN A 42 -18.62 24.11 16.21
CA ASN A 42 -17.42 24.11 15.37
C ASN A 42 -17.71 23.61 13.95
N HIS A 43 -18.58 22.61 13.82
CA HIS A 43 -18.99 22.11 12.51
C HIS A 43 -19.80 23.17 11.74
N ARG A 44 -20.79 23.77 12.40
CA ARG A 44 -21.66 24.80 11.81
C ARG A 44 -20.87 26.04 11.37
N SER A 45 -19.89 26.46 12.15
CA SER A 45 -19.04 27.62 11.79
C SER A 45 -18.07 27.32 10.65
N SER A 46 -17.48 26.12 10.61
CA SER A 46 -16.51 25.74 9.57
C SER A 46 -17.16 25.37 8.24
N LYS A 47 -18.42 24.90 8.25
CA LYS A 47 -19.15 24.43 7.05
C LYS A 47 -20.61 24.92 7.05
N PRO A 48 -20.86 26.23 7.04
CA PRO A 48 -22.20 26.81 7.27
C PRO A 48 -23.24 26.37 6.25
N LEU A 49 -22.87 26.29 4.96
CA LEU A 49 -23.78 25.84 3.91
C LEU A 49 -24.23 24.38 4.12
N TYR A 50 -23.29 23.49 4.44
CA TYR A 50 -23.60 22.08 4.64
C TYR A 50 -24.40 21.84 5.91
N ALA A 51 -24.09 22.55 6.98
CA ALA A 51 -24.81 22.47 8.24
C ALA A 51 -26.25 23.00 8.17
N ALA A 52 -26.53 23.92 7.23
CA ALA A 52 -27.90 24.37 6.96
C ALA A 52 -28.73 23.34 6.18
N LEU A 53 -28.08 22.44 5.42
CA LEU A 53 -28.76 21.51 4.51
C LEU A 53 -28.90 20.09 5.05
N VAL A 54 -28.01 19.66 5.94
CA VAL A 54 -27.92 18.27 6.41
C VAL A 54 -27.87 18.23 7.94
N PRO A 55 -28.63 17.33 8.60
CA PRO A 55 -28.62 17.22 10.05
C PRO A 55 -27.23 16.96 10.63
N ASP A 56 -26.94 17.56 11.79
CA ASP A 56 -25.66 17.40 12.49
C ASP A 56 -25.34 15.92 12.79
N GLU A 57 -26.36 15.08 12.99
CA GLU A 57 -26.23 13.66 13.28
C GLU A 57 -25.52 12.90 12.15
N ILE A 58 -25.75 13.29 10.89
CA ILE A 58 -25.06 12.71 9.73
C ILE A 58 -23.58 13.07 9.76
N PHE A 59 -23.26 14.33 10.06
CA PHE A 59 -21.87 14.78 10.17
C PHE A 59 -21.17 14.22 11.39
N LYS A 60 -21.87 14.01 12.50
CA LYS A 60 -21.35 13.29 13.67
C LYS A 60 -20.97 11.86 13.31
N GLY A 61 -21.83 11.16 12.58
CA GLY A 61 -21.54 9.82 12.05
C GLY A 61 -20.33 9.79 11.13
N SER A 62 -20.29 10.69 10.13
CA SER A 62 -19.14 10.78 9.21
C SER A 62 -17.85 11.20 9.92
N HIS A 63 -17.95 12.08 10.91
CA HIS A 63 -16.82 12.50 11.74
C HIS A 63 -16.25 11.29 12.47
N PHE A 64 -17.10 10.49 13.11
CA PHE A 64 -16.73 9.27 13.82
C PHE A 64 -16.07 8.25 12.88
N GLU A 65 -16.76 7.86 11.80
CA GLU A 65 -16.31 6.86 10.83
C GLU A 65 -14.91 7.19 10.29
N ARG A 66 -14.66 8.44 9.87
CA ARG A 66 -13.35 8.86 9.36
C ARG A 66 -12.21 8.65 10.34
N ARG A 67 -12.43 8.86 11.65
CA ARG A 67 -11.40 8.64 12.67
C ARG A 67 -11.09 7.15 12.88
N PHE A 68 -12.05 6.27 12.61
CA PHE A 68 -11.81 4.83 12.63
C PHE A 68 -11.06 4.37 11.39
N VAL A 69 -11.51 4.76 10.20
CA VAL A 69 -10.96 4.20 8.95
C VAL A 69 -9.59 4.77 8.57
N THR A 70 -9.32 6.04 8.87
CA THR A 70 -8.06 6.70 8.42
C THR A 70 -6.80 6.06 9.02
N PRO A 71 -6.74 5.76 10.34
CA PRO A 71 -5.57 5.13 10.94
C PRO A 71 -5.25 3.74 10.41
N PHE A 72 -6.23 3.03 9.83
CA PHE A 72 -6.00 1.67 9.31
C PHE A 72 -4.93 1.63 8.22
N GLY A 73 -4.73 2.71 7.46
CA GLY A 73 -3.64 2.79 6.46
C GLY A 73 -2.29 2.41 7.06
N GLY A 74 -1.89 3.06 8.15
CA GLY A 74 -0.63 2.74 8.84
C GLY A 74 -0.68 1.44 9.65
N VAL A 75 -1.86 0.99 10.08
CA VAL A 75 -2.00 -0.32 10.74
C VAL A 75 -1.69 -1.45 9.76
N TRP A 76 -2.13 -1.37 8.50
CA TRP A 76 -1.83 -2.41 7.52
C TRP A 76 -0.32 -2.59 7.31
N GLU A 77 0.44 -1.50 7.27
CA GLU A 77 1.89 -1.55 7.16
C GLU A 77 2.54 -2.15 8.42
N LYS A 78 2.08 -1.77 9.62
CA LYS A 78 2.55 -2.38 10.89
C LYS A 78 2.28 -3.88 10.94
N LEU A 79 1.09 -4.31 10.53
CA LEU A 79 0.74 -5.73 10.49
C LEU A 79 1.59 -6.48 9.47
N ALA A 80 1.84 -5.89 8.30
CA ALA A 80 2.76 -6.46 7.31
C ALA A 80 4.17 -6.61 7.88
N GLN A 81 4.67 -5.62 8.64
CA GLN A 81 5.97 -5.70 9.30
C GLN A 81 6.04 -6.85 10.31
N VAL A 82 5.05 -6.99 11.19
CA VAL A 82 4.99 -8.09 12.17
C VAL A 82 5.11 -9.45 11.49
N VAL A 83 4.32 -9.66 10.43
CA VAL A 83 4.33 -10.92 9.69
C VAL A 83 5.66 -11.12 8.96
N ALA A 84 6.19 -10.07 8.34
CA ALA A 84 7.44 -10.11 7.59
C ALA A 84 8.64 -10.42 8.48
N VAL A 85 8.76 -9.80 9.66
CA VAL A 85 9.85 -10.08 10.61
C VAL A 85 9.81 -11.53 11.08
N GLU A 86 8.63 -12.04 11.45
CA GLU A 86 8.50 -13.45 11.85
C GLU A 86 8.71 -14.44 10.69
N ALA A 87 8.44 -14.03 9.45
CA ALA A 87 8.56 -14.87 8.26
C ALA A 87 9.94 -14.85 7.59
N HIS A 88 10.62 -13.71 7.61
CA HIS A 88 11.78 -13.41 6.78
C HIS A 88 12.95 -12.77 7.53
N GLY A 89 12.78 -12.46 8.82
CA GLY A 89 13.81 -11.85 9.68
C GLY A 89 13.88 -10.33 9.57
N ASN A 90 13.82 -9.78 8.35
CA ASN A 90 13.97 -8.34 8.10
C ASN A 90 12.72 -7.71 7.47
N CYS A 91 12.33 -6.53 7.96
CA CYS A 91 11.31 -5.70 7.32
C CYS A 91 11.48 -4.22 7.64
N GLN A 92 11.45 -3.38 6.60
CA GLN A 92 11.56 -1.93 6.70
C GLN A 92 10.30 -1.25 6.15
N MET A 93 9.70 -0.35 6.93
CA MET A 93 8.55 0.45 6.54
C MET A 93 8.99 1.78 5.92
N GLY A 94 8.29 2.24 4.89
CA GLY A 94 8.54 3.56 4.26
C GLY A 94 9.96 3.73 3.71
N HIS A 95 10.57 2.65 3.23
CA HIS A 95 11.98 2.64 2.83
C HIS A 95 12.19 3.27 1.44
N THR A 96 13.26 4.05 1.28
CA THR A 96 13.66 4.61 -0.02
C THR A 96 14.66 3.68 -0.70
N ILE A 97 14.22 3.05 -1.77
CA ILE A 97 15.06 2.21 -2.62
C ILE A 97 15.72 3.10 -3.68
N ASN A 98 17.04 3.16 -3.62
CA ASN A 98 17.85 3.88 -4.61
C ASN A 98 18.45 2.90 -5.60
N GLY A 99 18.44 3.28 -6.88
CA GLY A 99 19.05 2.49 -7.93
C GLY A 99 19.32 3.33 -9.17
N THR A 100 19.66 2.63 -10.23
CA THR A 100 19.96 3.21 -11.53
C THR A 100 19.10 2.55 -12.59
N ILE A 101 18.65 3.34 -13.57
CA ILE A 101 17.77 2.88 -14.65
C ILE A 101 18.21 3.53 -15.95
N GLY A 102 18.01 2.83 -17.07
CA GLY A 102 18.24 3.41 -18.38
C GLY A 102 17.24 4.54 -18.67
N LYS A 103 17.74 5.68 -19.17
CA LYS A 103 16.91 6.85 -19.56
C LYS A 103 15.80 6.45 -20.51
N GLU A 104 16.07 5.53 -21.44
CA GLU A 104 15.08 5.07 -22.39
C GLU A 104 14.09 4.08 -21.77
N SER A 105 14.52 3.28 -20.79
CA SER A 105 13.61 2.49 -19.96
C SER A 105 12.62 3.37 -19.19
N LEU A 106 13.06 4.50 -18.61
CA LEU A 106 12.13 5.45 -17.98
C LEU A 106 11.15 6.07 -18.98
N ARG A 107 11.62 6.46 -20.17
CA ARG A 107 10.74 6.98 -21.22
C ARG A 107 9.67 5.95 -21.60
N ARG A 108 10.06 4.68 -21.73
CA ARG A 108 9.16 3.55 -22.03
C ARG A 108 8.15 3.25 -20.93
N ILE A 109 8.49 3.50 -19.66
CA ILE A 109 7.52 3.43 -18.55
C ILE A 109 6.42 4.46 -18.78
N GLN A 110 6.78 5.73 -19.00
CA GLN A 110 5.80 6.80 -19.24
C GLN A 110 4.97 6.54 -20.51
N GLU A 111 5.61 6.06 -21.58
CA GLU A 111 4.91 5.68 -22.81
C GLU A 111 3.89 4.57 -22.56
N THR A 112 4.26 3.52 -21.81
CA THR A 112 3.36 2.41 -21.45
C THR A 112 2.16 2.91 -20.65
N LEU A 113 2.39 3.71 -19.61
CA LEU A 113 1.33 4.22 -18.75
C LEU A 113 0.38 5.16 -19.51
N ASN A 114 0.91 6.04 -20.36
CA ASN A 114 0.08 6.95 -21.16
C ASN A 114 -0.76 6.21 -22.21
N LYS A 115 -0.24 5.12 -22.79
CA LYS A 115 -1.01 4.24 -23.69
C LYS A 115 -2.18 3.58 -22.96
N LEU A 116 -2.01 3.18 -21.70
CA LEU A 116 -3.09 2.60 -20.89
C LEU A 116 -4.13 3.63 -20.46
N GLU A 117 -3.71 4.88 -20.20
CA GLU A 117 -4.59 5.96 -19.76
C GLU A 117 -5.46 6.53 -20.89
N HIS A 118 -4.87 6.79 -22.05
CA HIS A 118 -5.54 7.50 -23.15
C HIS A 118 -6.26 6.60 -24.14
N ASN A 119 -6.33 5.28 -23.89
CA ASN A 119 -7.05 4.38 -24.78
C ASN A 119 -8.57 4.46 -24.58
N LYS A 120 -9.19 5.45 -25.23
CA LYS A 120 -10.63 5.61 -25.38
C LYS A 120 -11.01 5.27 -26.83
N GLY A 121 -11.38 4.02 -27.10
CA GLY A 121 -11.76 3.56 -28.44
C GLY A 121 -12.22 2.10 -28.50
N LYS A 122 -12.61 1.62 -29.69
CA LYS A 122 -13.07 0.23 -29.93
C LYS A 122 -11.97 -0.82 -29.73
N GLU A 123 -10.70 -0.44 -29.84
CA GLU A 123 -9.54 -1.29 -29.59
C GLU A 123 -8.86 -0.92 -28.26
N LYS A 124 -9.55 -1.20 -27.16
CA LYS A 124 -9.00 -1.00 -25.82
C LYS A 124 -7.81 -1.95 -25.61
N ILE A 125 -6.60 -1.42 -25.58
CA ILE A 125 -5.39 -2.14 -25.20
C ILE A 125 -5.60 -2.67 -23.79
N LYS A 126 -5.51 -3.99 -23.65
CA LYS A 126 -5.56 -4.64 -22.35
C LYS A 126 -4.16 -4.59 -21.72
N PRO A 127 -4.06 -4.28 -20.42
CA PRO A 127 -2.80 -4.35 -19.69
C PRO A 127 -2.20 -5.76 -19.77
N ASP A 128 -0.90 -5.83 -20.00
CA ASP A 128 -0.14 -7.07 -20.11
C ASP A 128 1.23 -6.90 -19.44
N TRP A 129 1.31 -7.30 -18.18
CA TRP A 129 2.48 -7.03 -17.32
C TRP A 129 3.79 -7.53 -17.91
N ASP A 130 3.81 -8.76 -18.41
CA ASP A 130 5.04 -9.39 -18.89
C ASP A 130 5.53 -8.73 -20.19
N LYS A 131 4.61 -8.41 -21.11
CA LYS A 131 4.96 -7.67 -22.33
C LYS A 131 5.43 -6.26 -22.02
N GLU A 132 4.74 -5.56 -21.13
CA GLU A 132 5.08 -4.20 -20.68
C GLU A 132 6.47 -4.17 -20.04
N LEU A 133 6.74 -5.04 -19.07
CA LEU A 133 8.02 -5.09 -18.37
C LEU A 133 9.17 -5.48 -19.32
N LYS A 134 8.94 -6.44 -20.23
CA LYS A 134 9.94 -6.82 -21.24
C LYS A 134 10.27 -5.65 -22.16
N TYR A 135 9.25 -4.91 -22.62
CA TYR A 135 9.44 -3.71 -23.44
C TYR A 135 10.22 -2.61 -22.71
N ILE A 136 9.90 -2.37 -21.43
CA ILE A 136 10.59 -1.40 -20.58
C ILE A 136 12.07 -1.76 -20.39
N LYS A 137 12.36 -3.02 -20.03
CA LYS A 137 13.74 -3.50 -19.80
C LYS A 137 14.59 -3.45 -21.06
N ALA A 138 14.00 -3.68 -22.23
CA ALA A 138 14.68 -3.56 -23.51
C ALA A 138 14.99 -2.10 -23.93
N GLY A 139 14.63 -1.10 -23.11
CA GLY A 139 14.90 0.32 -23.35
C GLY A 139 16.38 0.68 -23.24
N GLY A 140 16.98 0.40 -22.08
CA GLY A 140 18.38 0.73 -21.81
C GLY A 140 18.66 2.24 -21.95
N GLY A 141 19.81 2.56 -22.55
CA GLY A 141 20.28 3.93 -22.76
C GLY A 141 21.15 4.44 -21.61
N GLN A 142 21.35 5.76 -21.56
CA GLN A 142 22.17 6.40 -20.53
C GLN A 142 21.64 6.08 -19.14
N ILE A 143 22.53 5.62 -18.26
CA ILE A 143 22.18 5.30 -16.88
C ILE A 143 21.90 6.59 -16.11
N ILE A 144 20.78 6.62 -15.40
CA ILE A 144 20.38 7.73 -14.52
C ILE A 144 19.92 7.20 -13.16
N HIS A 145 20.10 8.02 -12.13
CA HIS A 145 19.64 7.69 -10.79
C HIS A 145 18.11 7.75 -10.69
N ALA A 146 17.53 6.78 -10.00
CA ALA A 146 16.11 6.75 -9.67
C ALA A 146 15.93 6.29 -8.22
N SER A 147 14.95 6.88 -7.55
CA SER A 147 14.56 6.52 -6.19
C SER A 147 13.07 6.21 -6.14
N VAL A 148 12.70 5.16 -5.42
CA VAL A 148 11.30 4.79 -5.17
C VAL A 148 11.13 4.56 -3.69
N VAL A 149 10.16 5.25 -3.08
CA VAL A 149 9.72 4.97 -1.71
C VAL A 149 8.65 3.89 -1.77
N CYS A 150 8.91 2.76 -1.11
CA CYS A 150 7.95 1.69 -0.94
C CYS A 150 7.38 1.66 0.48
N ASP A 151 6.14 1.22 0.61
CA ASP A 151 5.48 1.10 1.91
C ASP A 151 6.17 0.01 2.76
N ILE A 152 6.57 -1.12 2.15
CA ILE A 152 7.29 -2.21 2.82
C ILE A 152 8.44 -2.73 1.93
N LEU A 153 9.62 -2.90 2.52
CA LEU A 153 10.75 -3.65 1.97
C LEU A 153 11.08 -4.82 2.90
N ILE A 154 11.09 -6.04 2.35
CA ILE A 154 11.48 -7.26 3.05
C ILE A 154 12.76 -7.79 2.40
N GLU A 155 13.73 -8.15 3.22
CA GLU A 155 14.90 -8.93 2.81
C GLU A 155 14.85 -10.25 3.57
N ASN A 156 14.74 -11.36 2.84
CA ASN A 156 14.74 -12.67 3.46
C ASN A 156 16.17 -13.03 3.86
N GLU A 157 16.42 -13.08 5.17
CA GLU A 157 17.77 -13.31 5.72
C GLU A 157 18.33 -14.71 5.38
N GLU A 158 17.47 -15.70 5.07
CA GLU A 158 17.90 -17.06 4.75
C GLU A 158 18.46 -17.19 3.33
N ASN A 159 17.89 -16.45 2.37
CA ASN A 159 18.22 -16.61 0.94
C ASN A 159 18.57 -15.30 0.21
N GLY A 160 18.53 -14.16 0.90
CA GLY A 160 18.86 -12.83 0.36
C GLY A 160 17.82 -12.24 -0.59
N ILE A 161 16.67 -12.90 -0.80
CA ILE A 161 15.64 -12.41 -1.74
C ILE A 161 14.98 -11.16 -1.18
N ARG A 162 14.85 -10.13 -2.04
CA ARG A 162 14.26 -8.85 -1.68
C ARG A 162 12.89 -8.62 -2.30
N TYR A 163 11.93 -8.24 -1.48
CA TYR A 163 10.55 -7.97 -1.87
C TYR A 163 10.14 -6.55 -1.51
N ALA A 164 9.64 -5.79 -2.48
CA ALA A 164 9.02 -4.49 -2.24
C ALA A 164 7.49 -4.58 -2.35
N PHE A 165 6.76 -3.90 -1.49
CA PHE A 165 5.30 -3.83 -1.52
C PHE A 165 4.82 -2.39 -1.45
N GLU A 166 3.79 -2.10 -2.24
CA GLU A 166 2.92 -0.94 -2.10
C GLU A 166 1.58 -1.42 -1.57
N LEU A 167 1.17 -0.94 -0.39
CA LEU A 167 -0.10 -1.26 0.23
C LEU A 167 -1.12 -0.18 -0.12
N LYS A 168 -2.31 -0.59 -0.59
CA LYS A 168 -3.41 0.35 -0.81
C LYS A 168 -4.76 -0.23 -0.38
N ALA A 169 -5.61 0.66 0.13
CA ALA A 169 -7.01 0.35 0.46
C ALA A 169 -7.77 -0.19 -0.79
N PRO A 170 -8.83 -1.00 -0.62
CA PRO A 170 -9.39 -1.89 -1.66
C PRO A 170 -9.91 -1.25 -2.95
N LEU A 171 -10.18 0.05 -2.96
CA LEU A 171 -10.71 0.74 -4.13
C LEU A 171 -9.79 1.89 -4.54
N PRO A 172 -8.56 1.59 -4.98
CA PRO A 172 -7.66 2.62 -5.46
C PRO A 172 -8.27 3.27 -6.71
N ASN A 173 -8.17 4.59 -6.81
CA ASN A 173 -8.60 5.29 -8.02
C ASN A 173 -7.59 5.06 -9.17
N SER A 174 -7.94 5.53 -10.37
CA SER A 174 -7.12 5.33 -11.57
C SER A 174 -5.72 5.94 -11.43
N ASP A 175 -5.63 7.15 -10.86
CA ASP A 175 -4.37 7.88 -10.72
C ASP A 175 -3.44 7.18 -9.74
N GLN A 176 -3.99 6.67 -8.63
CA GLN A 176 -3.26 5.85 -7.67
C GLN A 176 -2.76 4.56 -8.32
N THR A 177 -3.58 3.91 -9.15
CA THR A 177 -3.19 2.67 -9.82
C THR A 177 -2.02 2.93 -10.78
N LYS A 178 -2.10 3.99 -11.59
CA LYS A 178 -1.03 4.44 -12.50
C LYS A 178 0.26 4.75 -11.74
N ALA A 179 0.17 5.51 -10.65
CA ALA A 179 1.32 5.90 -9.84
C ALA A 179 2.02 4.68 -9.22
N ASN A 180 1.25 3.73 -8.67
CA ASN A 180 1.83 2.49 -8.13
C ASN A 180 2.44 1.62 -9.23
N LYS A 181 1.79 1.51 -10.40
CA LYS A 181 2.33 0.79 -11.54
C LYS A 181 3.68 1.36 -11.99
N GLU A 182 3.80 2.69 -12.04
CA GLU A 182 5.06 3.37 -12.32
C GLU A 182 6.16 2.98 -11.32
N LYS A 183 5.86 3.03 -10.01
CA LYS A 183 6.79 2.64 -8.95
C LYS A 183 7.29 1.20 -9.14
N LEU A 184 6.38 0.26 -9.36
CA LEU A 184 6.74 -1.15 -9.54
C LEU A 184 7.61 -1.36 -10.79
N PHE A 185 7.30 -0.69 -11.91
CA PHE A 185 8.15 -0.78 -13.09
C PHE A 185 9.52 -0.17 -12.89
N LYS A 186 9.64 0.97 -12.20
CA LYS A 186 10.94 1.55 -11.84
C LYS A 186 11.77 0.55 -11.04
N LEU A 187 11.20 -0.02 -9.97
CA LEU A 187 11.87 -1.01 -9.12
C LEU A 187 12.35 -2.22 -9.91
N LEU A 188 11.48 -2.79 -10.76
CA LEU A 188 11.80 -4.00 -11.52
C LEU A 188 12.74 -3.75 -12.71
N ALA A 189 12.89 -2.50 -13.16
CA ALA A 189 13.76 -2.10 -14.26
C ALA A 189 15.09 -1.48 -13.80
N MET A 190 15.35 -1.40 -12.49
CA MET A 190 16.66 -0.98 -11.97
C MET A 190 17.76 -2.00 -12.32
N GLU A 191 18.95 -1.48 -12.65
CA GLU A 191 20.16 -2.23 -12.96
C GLU A 191 21.37 -1.60 -12.24
N PRO A 192 22.13 -2.35 -11.40
CA PRO A 192 21.90 -3.73 -11.02
C PRO A 192 20.58 -3.93 -10.27
N LYS A 193 20.08 -5.17 -10.30
CA LYS A 193 18.81 -5.54 -9.68
C LYS A 193 18.83 -5.23 -8.18
N VAL A 194 17.96 -4.33 -7.72
CA VAL A 194 17.89 -3.91 -6.31
C VAL A 194 16.83 -4.71 -5.51
N VAL A 195 15.75 -5.12 -6.19
CA VAL A 195 14.70 -5.99 -5.64
C VAL A 195 14.36 -7.12 -6.59
N ASP A 196 14.02 -8.28 -6.04
CA ASP A 196 13.64 -9.45 -6.84
C ASP A 196 12.19 -9.39 -7.30
N TYR A 197 11.33 -8.91 -6.41
CA TYR A 197 9.90 -8.83 -6.61
C TYR A 197 9.36 -7.50 -6.10
N ALA A 198 8.38 -6.97 -6.83
CA ALA A 198 7.66 -5.77 -6.44
C ALA A 198 6.16 -6.04 -6.59
N PHE A 199 5.40 -5.82 -5.52
CA PHE A 199 3.98 -6.19 -5.45
C PHE A 199 3.09 -4.99 -5.13
N TYR A 200 1.90 -5.02 -5.71
CA TYR A 200 0.78 -4.19 -5.30
C TYR A 200 -0.14 -5.00 -4.39
N ALA A 201 -0.15 -4.69 -3.10
CA ALA A 201 -0.88 -5.42 -2.07
C ALA A 201 -2.15 -4.67 -1.66
N LEU A 202 -3.31 -5.34 -1.74
CA LEU A 202 -4.56 -4.83 -1.20
C LEU A 202 -4.88 -5.65 0.06
N PRO A 203 -4.74 -5.08 1.27
CA PRO A 203 -4.87 -5.82 2.52
C PRO A 203 -6.32 -6.27 2.79
N TYR A 204 -7.28 -5.71 2.05
CA TYR A 204 -8.68 -6.08 2.13
C TYR A 204 -8.99 -7.20 1.14
N ASN A 205 -9.03 -8.44 1.64
CA ASN A 205 -9.59 -9.57 0.91
C ASN A 205 -11.08 -9.73 1.29
N PRO A 206 -12.04 -9.26 0.47
CA PRO A 206 -13.46 -9.42 0.78
C PRO A 206 -13.94 -10.89 0.73
N TYR A 207 -13.10 -11.81 0.24
CA TYR A 207 -13.44 -13.21 0.03
C TYR A 207 -12.81 -14.16 1.05
N GLY A 208 -11.99 -13.65 1.98
CA GLY A 208 -11.40 -14.41 3.10
C GLY A 208 -10.26 -15.37 2.74
N LYS A 209 -10.32 -16.08 1.60
CA LYS A 209 -9.28 -17.03 1.15
C LYS A 209 -8.38 -16.45 0.06
N LYS A 210 -7.12 -16.91 0.02
CA LYS A 210 -6.14 -16.49 -0.99
C LYS A 210 -6.52 -17.01 -2.38
N GLU A 211 -7.06 -18.23 -2.51
CA GLU A 211 -7.46 -18.77 -3.82
C GLU A 211 -8.58 -17.94 -4.49
N ASP A 212 -9.44 -17.32 -3.70
CA ASP A 212 -10.53 -16.46 -4.17
C ASP A 212 -10.05 -15.03 -4.49
N TYR A 213 -8.80 -14.71 -4.14
CA TYR A 213 -8.16 -13.44 -4.41
C TYR A 213 -7.68 -13.39 -5.86
N LYS A 214 -8.60 -13.05 -6.78
CA LYS A 214 -8.36 -12.96 -8.24
C LYS A 214 -7.85 -11.60 -8.71
N TRP A 215 -7.39 -10.75 -7.79
CA TRP A 215 -6.85 -9.44 -8.14
C TRP A 215 -5.42 -9.59 -8.67
N THR A 216 -5.21 -9.18 -9.91
CA THR A 216 -3.93 -9.24 -10.61
C THR A 216 -3.10 -7.97 -10.37
N PHE A 217 -1.96 -7.85 -11.05
CA PHE A 217 -1.15 -6.63 -11.09
C PHE A 217 -1.99 -5.37 -11.43
N PRO A 218 -1.50 -4.16 -11.09
CA PRO A 218 -2.18 -2.91 -11.46
C PRO A 218 -2.59 -2.87 -12.94
N MET A 219 -3.91 -2.89 -13.19
CA MET A 219 -4.50 -2.98 -14.52
C MET A 219 -4.71 -1.63 -15.20
N ARG A 220 -4.22 -0.54 -14.63
CA ARG A 220 -4.20 0.78 -15.26
C ARG A 220 -2.88 1.47 -14.94
#